data_AF-A0ABD2HSI3-F1
#
_entry.id   AF-A0ABD2HSI3-F1
#
_cell.length_a   1.000
_cell.length_b   1.000
_cell.length_c   1.000
_cell.angle_alpha   90.00
_cell.angle_beta   90.00
_cell.angle_gamma   90.00
#
_symmetry.space_group_name_H-M   'P 1'
#
loop_
_entity.id
_entity.type
_entity.pdbx_description
1 polymer ?
#
loop_
_entity_poly.entity_id
_entity_poly.type
_entity_poly.pdbx_seq_one_letter_code
_entity_poly.pdbx_strand_id
1 'polypeptide(L)'
;MAPNCLPPELLFEIVPFIPPKCAVPNVFSSCRLLHILLHSRVVKWKEWMKKFGMNPISAKILNANYGLKNPETKSNITLNEAIALGLYDPATRQFLNNNQPMDYWDSLAFHSPNTVHQLVRIGAIKVTPMDMNHALKRYLLDREFGVFHLLEHQISLPEALKYGYIEIPKPKPTFALTLTECIEQNWISRETGLFIAHPEEPRGFGEAMRSNGDWPQPILQCDVRECFDSEKNTRLTITEAVSRGILNLATNTFVDTKNGTQLTLPQAHHRGFIHKPFTLTEAVRIHLLDEGEQFRDGANRHTLLQAIASGLLDPDLRHLSLGGGVFSIREALEKELLLPNGIVVVKSMGEGVQHLSLREAYEKDLLRHRGRNTVFDMKGFRCCEVGAQLLSFNEAIKANILKICKTENDDNVVQFVRGRQSMTIEEAANRGLVVPALSIILTTPGLMIQEKPLSLITAVANSVLNASKGVLLNNGRELSVRDAFDHGWFKNLEAALHLAALLDVHSALLTPSINP
;
A
#
# COMPACT_ATOMS: atom_id res chain seq x y z
N MET A 1 46.38 9.92 -24.24
CA MET A 1 45.67 9.08 -23.24
C MET A 1 45.24 7.79 -23.92
N ALA A 2 45.54 6.62 -23.34
CA ALA A 2 45.04 5.36 -23.86
C ALA A 2 43.50 5.29 -23.70
N PRO A 3 42.75 4.67 -24.63
CA PRO A 3 41.29 4.75 -24.71
C PRO A 3 40.51 4.06 -23.57
N ASN A 4 41.21 3.47 -22.59
CA ASN A 4 40.61 2.73 -21.46
C ASN A 4 41.08 3.24 -20.07
N CYS A 5 41.55 4.48 -19.98
CA CYS A 5 41.87 5.08 -18.68
C CYS A 5 40.67 5.88 -18.14
N LEU A 6 40.35 5.67 -16.85
CA LEU A 6 39.41 6.53 -16.13
C LEU A 6 39.91 7.99 -16.15
N PRO A 7 39.00 8.98 -16.24
CA PRO A 7 39.36 10.39 -16.10
C PRO A 7 40.14 10.63 -14.80
N PRO A 8 41.15 11.52 -14.79
CA PRO A 8 41.94 11.83 -13.59
C PRO A 8 41.07 12.23 -12.39
N GLU A 9 39.90 12.83 -12.64
CA GLU A 9 38.96 13.24 -11.60
C GLU A 9 38.39 12.03 -10.83
N LEU A 10 38.18 10.89 -11.49
CA LEU A 10 37.70 9.65 -10.86
C LEU A 10 38.78 8.88 -10.10
N LEU A 11 40.05 9.11 -10.45
CA LEU A 11 41.19 8.56 -9.70
C LEU A 11 41.30 9.20 -8.31
N PHE A 12 41.03 10.50 -8.18
CA PHE A 12 41.00 11.19 -6.87
C PHE A 12 39.83 10.73 -5.97
N GLU A 13 38.71 10.27 -6.55
CA GLU A 13 37.58 9.72 -5.78
C GLU A 13 37.83 8.31 -5.22
N ILE A 14 38.79 7.56 -5.78
CA ILE A 14 39.06 6.15 -5.44
C ILE A 14 40.17 6.00 -4.39
N VAL A 15 41.10 6.97 -4.34
CA VAL A 15 42.28 6.95 -3.44
C VAL A 15 41.93 6.77 -1.94
N PRO A 16 40.83 7.32 -1.39
CA PRO A 16 40.48 7.13 0.03
C PRO A 16 40.14 5.68 0.43
N PHE A 17 39.89 4.79 -0.53
CA PHE A 17 39.44 3.40 -0.29
C PHE A 17 40.56 2.37 -0.29
N ILE A 18 41.81 2.81 -0.39
CA ILE A 18 42.99 1.93 -0.37
C ILE A 18 43.47 1.83 1.09
N PRO A 19 43.40 0.64 1.73
CA PRO A 19 43.95 0.46 3.07
C PRO A 19 45.45 0.78 3.08
N PRO A 20 46.00 1.45 4.11
CA PRO A 20 47.42 1.85 4.15
C PRO A 20 48.39 0.65 4.05
N LYS A 21 47.94 -0.55 4.43
CA LYS A 21 48.71 -1.81 4.30
C LYS A 21 48.88 -2.29 2.85
N CYS A 22 48.11 -1.75 1.91
CA CYS A 22 48.15 -2.09 0.47
C CYS A 22 48.82 -1.01 -0.38
N ALA A 23 49.24 0.11 0.22
CA ALA A 23 49.96 1.18 -0.46
C ALA A 23 51.45 0.84 -0.58
N VAL A 24 51.81 0.07 -1.61
CA VAL A 24 53.22 -0.15 -1.97
C VAL A 24 53.68 1.01 -2.86
N PRO A 25 54.90 1.59 -2.69
CA PRO A 25 55.30 2.84 -3.34
C PRO A 25 55.21 2.88 -4.87
N ASN A 26 55.10 1.73 -5.54
CA ASN A 26 55.16 1.60 -7.00
C ASN A 26 53.85 1.17 -7.69
N VAL A 27 52.70 1.06 -7.00
CA VAL A 27 51.43 0.62 -7.64
C VAL A 27 50.83 1.69 -8.58
N PHE A 28 51.21 2.97 -8.41
CA PHE A 28 50.77 4.05 -9.30
C PHE A 28 51.27 3.91 -10.76
N SER A 29 52.22 3.01 -11.03
CA SER A 29 52.77 2.79 -12.37
C SER A 29 51.96 1.83 -13.26
N SER A 30 50.94 1.15 -12.72
CA SER A 30 50.16 0.18 -13.49
C SER A 30 48.65 0.38 -13.34
N CYS A 31 48.13 1.42 -14.02
CA CYS A 31 46.69 1.67 -14.19
C CYS A 31 45.87 0.42 -14.57
N ARG A 32 46.49 -0.58 -15.22
CA ARG A 32 45.85 -1.83 -15.65
C ARG A 32 45.47 -2.76 -14.50
N LEU A 33 46.26 -2.82 -13.43
CA LEU A 33 46.02 -3.71 -12.27
C LEU A 33 44.95 -3.14 -11.32
N LEU A 34 44.99 -1.82 -11.10
CA LEU A 34 43.91 -1.07 -10.44
C LEU A 34 42.59 -1.19 -11.20
N HIS A 35 42.62 -1.09 -12.55
CA HIS A 35 41.45 -1.27 -13.40
C HIS A 35 40.86 -2.68 -13.22
N ILE A 36 41.65 -3.75 -13.25
CA ILE A 36 41.12 -5.13 -13.15
C ILE A 36 40.57 -5.43 -11.75
N LEU A 37 41.23 -4.99 -10.69
CA LEU A 37 40.80 -5.26 -9.31
C LEU A 37 39.56 -4.43 -8.91
N LEU A 38 39.50 -3.16 -9.30
CA LEU A 38 38.39 -2.26 -8.96
C LEU A 38 37.18 -2.43 -9.88
N HIS A 39 37.37 -2.74 -11.16
CA HIS A 39 36.27 -2.90 -12.12
C HIS A 39 35.38 -4.07 -11.72
N SER A 40 35.92 -5.17 -11.18
CA SER A 40 35.11 -6.28 -10.69
C SER A 40 34.23 -5.92 -9.47
N ARG A 41 34.66 -4.98 -8.62
CA ARG A 41 33.93 -4.58 -7.40
C ARG A 41 32.97 -3.42 -7.64
N VAL A 42 33.33 -2.47 -8.50
CA VAL A 42 32.46 -1.35 -8.91
C VAL A 42 31.35 -1.83 -9.86
N VAL A 43 31.65 -2.80 -10.74
CA VAL A 43 30.63 -3.49 -11.54
C VAL A 43 29.73 -4.31 -10.63
N LYS A 44 30.28 -5.07 -9.66
CA LYS A 44 29.46 -5.75 -8.66
C LYS A 44 28.58 -4.79 -7.85
N TRP A 45 29.06 -3.61 -7.46
CA TRP A 45 28.26 -2.63 -6.73
C TRP A 45 27.12 -2.04 -7.59
N LYS A 46 27.41 -1.64 -8.84
CA LYS A 46 26.40 -1.14 -9.77
C LYS A 46 25.39 -2.22 -10.16
N GLU A 47 25.83 -3.46 -10.39
CA GLU A 47 24.96 -4.62 -10.67
C GLU A 47 24.15 -5.03 -9.44
N TRP A 48 24.73 -4.96 -8.25
CA TRP A 48 24.05 -5.21 -6.97
C TRP A 48 22.99 -4.15 -6.69
N MET A 49 23.27 -2.86 -6.89
CA MET A 49 22.27 -1.80 -6.77
C MET A 49 21.16 -1.87 -7.82
N LYS A 50 21.47 -2.33 -9.03
CA LYS A 50 20.48 -2.58 -10.08
C LYS A 50 19.61 -3.82 -9.80
N LYS A 51 20.17 -4.82 -9.12
CA LYS A 51 19.48 -6.06 -8.71
C LYS A 51 18.51 -5.84 -7.54
N PHE A 52 18.79 -4.88 -6.66
CA PHE A 52 17.99 -4.55 -5.47
C PHE A 52 17.26 -3.20 -5.57
N GLY A 53 17.06 -2.66 -6.77
CA GLY A 53 16.24 -1.44 -6.98
C GLY A 53 16.67 -0.21 -6.16
N MET A 54 17.93 -0.13 -5.72
CA MET A 54 18.38 0.94 -4.85
C MET A 54 18.76 2.17 -5.67
N ASN A 55 18.24 3.35 -5.29
CA ASN A 55 18.77 4.61 -5.77
C ASN A 55 20.24 4.71 -5.33
N PRO A 56 21.19 4.98 -6.24
CA PRO A 56 22.58 5.10 -5.86
C PRO A 56 22.75 6.22 -4.83
N ILE A 57 23.10 5.86 -3.60
CA ILE A 57 23.66 6.84 -2.66
C ILE A 57 24.91 7.38 -3.36
N SER A 58 24.85 8.64 -3.80
CA SER A 58 25.93 9.23 -4.61
C SER A 58 27.26 9.16 -3.85
N ALA A 59 28.38 9.05 -4.57
CA ALA A 59 29.71 9.10 -3.95
C ALA A 59 29.90 10.38 -3.10
N LYS A 60 29.26 11.47 -3.51
CA LYS A 60 29.15 12.73 -2.75
C LYS A 60 28.47 12.53 -1.39
N ILE A 61 27.38 11.75 -1.33
CA ILE A 61 26.72 11.45 -0.05
C ILE A 61 27.63 10.60 0.82
N LEU A 62 28.24 9.54 0.28
CA LEU A 62 29.02 8.62 1.11
C LEU A 62 30.31 9.22 1.69
N ASN A 63 30.93 10.18 0.98
CA ASN A 63 32.16 10.86 1.39
C ASN A 63 31.93 12.17 2.15
N ALA A 64 30.68 12.63 2.26
CA ALA A 64 30.38 13.83 3.02
C ALA A 64 30.48 13.56 4.53
N ASN A 65 30.86 14.61 5.27
CA ASN A 65 30.91 14.56 6.72
C ASN A 65 29.56 14.99 7.30
N TYR A 66 28.86 14.04 7.92
CA TYR A 66 27.58 14.27 8.61
C TYR A 66 27.74 14.37 10.14
N GLY A 67 28.97 14.38 10.65
CA GLY A 67 29.23 14.31 12.09
C GLY A 67 29.01 12.92 12.69
N LEU A 68 29.10 11.87 11.88
CA LEU A 68 29.16 10.49 12.37
C LEU A 68 30.42 10.32 13.21
N LYS A 69 30.31 9.63 14.35
CA LYS A 69 31.43 9.38 15.25
C LYS A 69 31.71 7.90 15.34
N ASN A 70 32.97 7.51 15.26
CA ASN A 70 33.36 6.14 15.58
C ASN A 70 33.06 5.86 17.07
N PRO A 71 32.35 4.76 17.41
CA PRO A 71 32.00 4.42 18.80
C PRO A 71 33.19 4.30 19.75
N GLU A 72 34.33 3.79 19.26
CA GLU A 72 35.53 3.53 20.06
C GLU A 72 36.43 4.76 20.14
N THR A 73 36.75 5.36 18.99
CA THR A 73 37.73 6.45 18.91
C THR A 73 37.12 7.83 19.10
N LYS A 74 35.77 7.94 19.04
CA LYS A 74 35.01 9.20 19.00
C LYS A 74 35.41 10.17 17.89
N SER A 75 36.24 9.74 16.93
CA SER A 75 36.65 10.54 15.79
C SER A 75 35.49 10.67 14.79
N ASN A 76 35.43 11.80 14.10
CA ASN A 76 34.46 11.95 13.01
C ASN A 76 34.85 11.03 11.86
N ILE A 77 33.87 10.28 11.35
CA ILE A 77 34.03 9.37 10.21
C ILE A 77 32.99 9.67 9.13
N THR A 78 33.26 9.28 7.90
CA THR A 78 32.28 9.32 6.80
C THR A 78 31.41 8.05 6.78
N LEU A 79 30.30 8.06 6.02
CA LEU A 79 29.51 6.84 5.80
C LEU A 79 30.35 5.74 5.14
N ASN A 80 31.23 6.14 4.21
CA ASN A 80 32.13 5.20 3.54
C ASN A 80 33.15 4.55 4.49
N GLU A 81 33.71 5.33 5.40
CA GLU A 81 34.57 4.80 6.46
C GLU A 81 33.77 3.90 7.41
N ALA A 82 32.53 4.27 7.77
CA ALA A 82 31.66 3.43 8.58
C ALA A 82 31.36 2.07 7.91
N ILE A 83 31.16 2.04 6.58
CA ILE A 83 31.03 0.79 5.81
C ILE A 83 32.31 -0.04 5.90
N ALA A 84 33.47 0.59 5.69
CA ALA A 84 34.76 -0.08 5.72
C ALA A 84 35.10 -0.67 7.11
N LEU A 85 34.61 -0.01 8.17
CA LEU A 85 34.75 -0.44 9.56
C LEU A 85 33.66 -1.43 10.01
N GLY A 86 32.65 -1.73 9.18
CA GLY A 86 31.54 -2.61 9.54
C GLY A 86 30.57 -2.00 10.56
N LEU A 87 30.51 -0.67 10.66
CA LEU A 87 29.62 0.08 11.56
C LEU A 87 28.29 0.47 10.91
N TYR A 88 28.13 0.24 9.61
CA TYR A 88 26.92 0.55 8.85
C TYR A 88 26.74 -0.45 7.71
N ASP A 89 25.53 -0.96 7.56
CA ASP A 89 25.15 -1.84 6.47
C ASP A 89 24.40 -1.07 5.37
N PRO A 90 24.98 -0.90 4.17
CA PRO A 90 24.33 -0.21 3.08
C PRO A 90 23.11 -0.95 2.50
N ALA A 91 22.99 -2.27 2.70
CA ALA A 91 21.87 -3.06 2.21
C ALA A 91 20.61 -2.79 3.02
N THR A 92 20.72 -2.90 4.34
CA THR A 92 19.62 -2.68 5.27
C THR A 92 19.43 -1.21 5.63
N ARG A 93 20.44 -0.36 5.35
CA ARG A 93 20.48 1.08 5.71
C ARG A 93 20.38 1.29 7.21
N GLN A 94 21.10 0.47 7.96
CA GLN A 94 21.09 0.48 9.42
C GLN A 94 22.52 0.59 9.95
N PHE A 95 22.68 1.25 11.10
CA PHE A 95 23.93 1.17 11.83
C PHE A 95 24.11 -0.22 12.41
N LEU A 96 25.36 -0.59 12.68
CA LEU A 96 25.72 -1.87 13.25
C LEU A 96 26.41 -1.67 14.60
N ASN A 97 26.00 -2.45 15.59
CA ASN A 97 26.75 -2.65 16.83
C ASN A 97 27.16 -4.12 16.89
N ASN A 98 28.45 -4.43 16.99
CA ASN A 98 28.92 -5.82 17.03
C ASN A 98 28.32 -6.71 15.91
N ASN A 99 28.25 -6.19 14.68
CA ASN A 99 27.61 -6.81 13.51
C ASN A 99 26.09 -7.05 13.60
N GLN A 100 25.40 -6.51 14.61
CA GLN A 100 23.94 -6.54 14.69
C GLN A 100 23.34 -5.21 14.29
N PRO A 101 22.20 -5.20 13.57
CA PRO A 101 21.51 -3.97 13.23
C PRO A 101 21.06 -3.23 14.49
N MET A 102 21.38 -1.95 14.53
CA MET A 102 21.04 -1.02 15.58
C MET A 102 19.77 -0.29 15.17
N ASP A 103 18.81 -0.16 16.09
CA ASP A 103 17.63 0.64 15.83
C ASP A 103 17.96 2.15 15.90
N TYR A 104 17.00 2.99 15.51
CA TYR A 104 17.19 4.45 15.57
C TYR A 104 17.54 4.91 16.99
N TRP A 105 16.88 4.38 18.01
CA TRP A 105 17.00 4.81 19.40
C TRP A 105 18.37 4.44 19.97
N ASP A 106 18.86 3.24 19.69
CA ASP A 106 20.18 2.76 20.07
C ASP A 106 21.28 3.58 19.40
N SER A 107 21.04 4.07 18.17
CA SER A 107 22.01 4.90 17.45
C SER A 107 22.25 6.27 18.07
N LEU A 108 21.28 6.78 18.83
CA LEU A 108 21.42 8.05 19.54
C LEU A 108 22.43 7.99 20.70
N ALA A 109 22.82 6.79 21.15
CA ALA A 109 23.90 6.62 22.12
C ALA A 109 25.28 6.99 21.55
N PHE A 110 25.46 6.88 20.23
CA PHE A 110 26.75 7.05 19.55
C PHE A 110 26.79 8.29 18.65
N HIS A 111 25.63 8.75 18.19
CA HIS A 111 25.51 9.81 17.21
C HIS A 111 24.55 10.90 17.68
N SER A 112 24.79 12.14 17.25
CA SER A 112 23.88 13.23 17.57
C SER A 112 22.52 13.02 16.86
N PRO A 113 21.38 13.36 17.47
CA PRO A 113 20.09 13.18 16.82
C PRO A 113 19.98 13.98 15.52
N ASN A 114 20.61 15.16 15.44
CA ASN A 114 20.69 15.96 14.22
C ASN A 114 21.43 15.23 13.08
N THR A 115 22.55 14.55 13.39
CA THR A 115 23.29 13.71 12.43
C THR A 115 22.42 12.58 11.91
N VAL A 116 21.80 11.82 12.80
CA VAL A 116 20.96 10.67 12.41
C VAL A 116 19.76 11.16 11.60
N HIS A 117 19.11 12.26 12.02
CA HIS A 117 17.99 12.85 11.30
C HIS A 117 18.37 13.32 9.89
N GLN A 118 19.53 13.97 9.71
CA GLN A 118 20.03 14.35 8.40
C GLN A 118 20.26 13.13 7.50
N LEU A 119 20.83 12.05 8.06
CA LEU A 119 21.07 10.79 7.34
C LEU A 119 19.77 10.08 6.93
N VAL A 120 18.72 10.19 7.74
CA VAL A 120 17.37 9.71 7.37
C VAL A 120 16.79 10.56 6.23
N ARG A 121 16.91 11.89 6.29
CA ARG A 121 16.39 12.80 5.24
C ARG A 121 16.99 12.56 3.86
N ILE A 122 18.27 12.20 3.81
CA ILE A 122 18.97 11.85 2.55
C ILE A 122 18.77 10.39 2.15
N GLY A 123 18.03 9.60 2.95
CA GLY A 123 17.72 8.20 2.69
C GLY A 123 18.86 7.22 2.94
N ALA A 124 19.91 7.66 3.65
CA ALA A 124 21.04 6.82 4.05
C ALA A 124 20.68 5.92 5.24
N ILE A 125 19.74 6.31 6.10
CA ILE A 125 19.27 5.45 7.20
C ILE A 125 17.78 5.18 7.04
N LYS A 126 17.40 3.92 7.26
CA LYS A 126 16.01 3.52 7.42
C LYS A 126 15.69 3.39 8.91
N VAL A 127 14.76 4.19 9.38
CA VAL A 127 14.26 4.10 10.76
C VAL A 127 13.19 3.01 10.86
N THR A 128 13.13 2.37 12.04
CA THR A 128 11.98 1.53 12.39
C THR A 128 10.84 2.46 12.79
N PRO A 129 9.71 2.48 12.05
CA PRO A 129 8.60 3.36 12.36
C PRO A 129 7.97 3.02 13.71
N MET A 130 7.57 4.07 14.43
CA MET A 130 6.68 3.94 15.58
C MET A 130 5.23 3.96 15.12
N ASP A 131 4.41 3.06 15.66
CA ASP A 131 2.96 3.08 15.43
C ASP A 131 2.33 4.39 15.97
N MET A 132 1.50 5.05 15.14
CA MET A 132 0.86 6.32 15.48
C MET A 132 0.00 6.21 16.75
N ASN A 133 -0.73 5.11 16.94
CA ASN A 133 -1.57 4.94 18.12
C ASN A 133 -0.71 4.87 19.40
N HIS A 134 0.42 4.17 19.33
CA HIS A 134 1.41 4.13 20.39
C HIS A 134 2.02 5.51 20.68
N ALA A 135 2.37 6.27 19.64
CA ALA A 135 2.90 7.63 19.78
C ALA A 135 1.89 8.59 20.45
N LEU A 136 0.61 8.54 20.05
CA LEU A 136 -0.47 9.33 20.66
C LEU A 136 -0.71 8.94 22.12
N LYS A 137 -0.78 7.63 22.42
CA LYS A 137 -1.01 7.13 23.80
C LYS A 137 0.11 7.49 24.76
N ARG A 138 1.34 7.60 24.27
CA ARG A 138 2.51 8.02 25.05
C ARG A 138 2.73 9.53 25.05
N TYR A 139 1.84 10.32 24.45
CA TYR A 139 1.97 11.77 24.28
C TYR A 139 3.27 12.19 23.57
N LEU A 140 3.83 11.29 22.76
CA LEU A 140 4.98 11.58 21.91
C LEU A 140 4.55 12.34 20.65
N LEU A 141 3.30 12.17 20.20
CA LEU A 141 2.74 12.92 19.09
C LEU A 141 1.64 13.86 19.61
N ASP A 142 1.82 15.16 19.40
CA ASP A 142 0.79 16.16 19.66
C ASP A 142 -0.35 16.01 18.65
N ARG A 143 -1.58 15.87 19.16
CA ARG A 143 -2.78 15.58 18.36
C ARG A 143 -3.39 16.80 17.66
N GLU A 144 -2.97 18.01 18.01
CA GLU A 144 -3.53 19.27 17.52
C GLU A 144 -2.57 19.97 16.55
N PHE A 145 -1.30 20.04 16.92
CA PHE A 145 -0.23 20.67 16.15
C PHE A 145 0.59 19.66 15.33
N GLY A 146 0.47 18.36 15.63
CA GLY A 146 1.22 17.31 14.92
C GLY A 146 2.73 17.38 15.17
N VAL A 147 3.16 17.79 16.36
CA VAL A 147 4.57 17.77 16.74
C VAL A 147 4.91 16.40 17.32
N PHE A 148 5.89 15.72 16.73
CA PHE A 148 6.41 14.45 17.22
C PHE A 148 7.70 14.68 18.03
N HIS A 149 7.66 14.32 19.30
CA HIS A 149 8.73 14.46 20.27
C HIS A 149 9.62 13.21 20.30
N LEU A 150 10.86 13.36 19.83
CA LEU A 150 11.93 12.37 19.87
C LEU A 150 12.99 12.83 20.87
N LEU A 151 12.82 12.50 22.15
CA LEU A 151 13.70 12.96 23.24
C LEU A 151 13.81 14.50 23.25
N GLU A 152 15.00 15.04 23.01
CA GLU A 152 15.27 16.49 22.96
C GLU A 152 14.90 17.14 21.60
N HIS A 153 14.47 16.36 20.61
CA HIS A 153 14.21 16.84 19.26
C HIS A 153 12.71 16.77 18.93
N GLN A 154 12.26 17.72 18.12
CA GLN A 154 10.89 17.81 17.65
C GLN A 154 10.89 17.73 16.12
N ILE A 155 10.01 16.90 15.58
CA ILE A 155 9.81 16.73 14.13
C ILE A 155 8.33 16.95 13.84
N SER A 156 8.00 17.60 12.73
CA SER A 156 6.60 17.75 12.32
C SER A 156 6.02 16.41 11.85
N LEU A 157 4.73 16.19 12.03
CA LEU A 157 4.03 15.00 11.56
C LEU A 157 4.22 14.74 10.06
N PRO A 158 4.16 15.75 9.16
CA PRO A 158 4.46 15.55 7.74
C PRO A 158 5.85 14.96 7.50
N GLU A 159 6.89 15.49 8.17
CA GLU A 159 8.25 14.94 8.08
C GLU A 159 8.33 13.55 8.71
N ALA A 160 7.69 13.34 9.86
CA ALA A 160 7.68 12.05 10.54
C ALA A 160 7.05 10.93 9.69
N LEU A 161 5.95 11.22 8.99
CA LEU A 161 5.31 10.29 8.06
C LEU A 161 6.17 10.09 6.80
N LYS A 162 6.65 11.18 6.19
CA LYS A 162 7.45 11.14 4.95
C LYS A 162 8.75 10.35 5.11
N TYR A 163 9.40 10.46 6.26
CA TYR A 163 10.68 9.82 6.55
C TYR A 163 10.54 8.51 7.35
N GLY A 164 9.31 8.08 7.65
CA GLY A 164 9.03 6.79 8.28
C GLY A 164 9.33 6.72 9.78
N TYR A 165 9.38 7.85 10.50
CA TYR A 165 9.46 7.86 11.96
C TYR A 165 8.15 7.41 12.62
N ILE A 166 7.03 7.75 12.00
CA ILE A 166 5.69 7.31 12.40
C ILE A 166 5.09 6.54 11.24
N GLU A 167 4.48 5.39 11.53
CA GLU A 167 3.53 4.76 10.61
C GLU A 167 2.11 4.80 11.16
N ILE A 168 1.17 5.01 10.25
CA ILE A 168 -0.22 4.63 10.46
C ILE A 168 -0.36 3.19 9.95
N PRO A 169 -0.78 2.23 10.80
CA PRO A 169 -0.96 0.84 10.41
C PRO A 169 -1.79 0.71 9.14
N LYS A 170 -1.36 -0.18 8.25
CA LYS A 170 -2.07 -0.49 7.02
C LYS A 170 -2.57 -1.91 7.10
N PRO A 171 -3.86 -2.18 6.82
CA PRO A 171 -4.25 -3.55 6.52
C PRO A 171 -3.45 -3.99 5.29
N LYS A 172 -3.00 -5.25 5.30
CA LYS A 172 -2.37 -5.87 4.16
C LYS A 172 -3.41 -5.91 3.05
N PRO A 173 -3.15 -5.24 1.91
CA PRO A 173 -4.15 -5.22 0.87
C PRO A 173 -4.27 -6.62 0.25
N THR A 174 -5.51 -7.10 0.13
CA THR A 174 -5.86 -8.42 -0.38
C THR A 174 -6.97 -8.31 -1.43
N PHE A 175 -7.13 -9.33 -2.27
CA PHE A 175 -8.31 -9.50 -3.13
C PHE A 175 -9.39 -10.30 -2.39
N ALA A 176 -9.77 -9.80 -1.23
CA ALA A 176 -10.78 -10.38 -0.33
C ALA A 176 -11.72 -9.27 0.12
N LEU A 177 -12.97 -9.61 0.44
CA LEU A 177 -13.96 -8.63 0.89
C LEU A 177 -13.86 -8.42 2.41
N THR A 178 -14.20 -7.22 2.87
CA THR A 178 -14.47 -7.00 4.31
C THR A 178 -15.76 -7.69 4.72
N LEU A 179 -15.94 -8.00 6.01
CA LEU A 179 -17.20 -8.57 6.50
C LEU A 179 -18.36 -7.59 6.26
N THR A 180 -18.10 -6.29 6.41
CA THR A 180 -19.04 -5.21 6.11
C THR A 180 -19.54 -5.30 4.67
N GLU A 181 -18.66 -5.47 3.68
CA GLU A 181 -19.04 -5.62 2.28
C GLU A 181 -19.84 -6.91 2.03
N CYS A 182 -19.49 -8.01 2.69
CA CYS A 182 -20.27 -9.25 2.62
C CYS A 182 -21.71 -9.06 3.13
N ILE A 183 -21.89 -8.29 4.21
CA ILE A 183 -23.21 -7.96 4.76
C ILE A 183 -23.98 -7.04 3.80
N GLU A 184 -23.37 -5.93 3.37
CA GLU A 184 -23.99 -4.91 2.52
C GLU A 184 -24.44 -5.47 1.17
N GLN A 185 -23.67 -6.41 0.60
CA GLN A 185 -23.98 -7.04 -0.68
C GLN A 185 -24.86 -8.30 -0.53
N ASN A 186 -25.40 -8.57 0.66
CA ASN A 186 -26.26 -9.72 0.96
C ASN A 186 -25.62 -11.08 0.59
N TRP A 187 -24.31 -11.24 0.83
CA TRP A 187 -23.63 -12.55 0.75
C TRP A 187 -23.88 -13.42 1.98
N ILE A 188 -24.42 -12.84 3.05
CA ILE A 188 -24.66 -13.49 4.34
C ILE A 188 -26.17 -13.54 4.63
N SER A 189 -26.68 -14.72 5.00
CA SER A 189 -28.08 -14.92 5.41
C SER A 189 -28.38 -14.11 6.67
N ARG A 190 -29.52 -13.42 6.67
CA ARG A 190 -29.95 -12.55 7.77
C ARG A 190 -30.32 -13.33 9.02
N GLU A 191 -30.78 -14.57 8.83
CA GLU A 191 -31.30 -15.46 9.86
C GLU A 191 -30.19 -16.31 10.47
N THR A 192 -29.32 -16.88 9.63
CA THR A 192 -28.34 -17.89 10.07
C THR A 192 -26.94 -17.32 10.25
N GLY A 193 -26.63 -16.16 9.66
CA GLY A 193 -25.25 -15.64 9.62
C GLY A 193 -24.30 -16.44 8.72
N LEU A 194 -24.81 -17.44 7.98
CA LEU A 194 -24.02 -18.25 7.05
C LEU A 194 -23.90 -17.54 5.69
N PHE A 195 -22.81 -17.82 4.99
CA PHE A 195 -22.65 -17.40 3.60
C PHE A 195 -23.65 -18.13 2.70
N ILE A 196 -24.31 -17.37 1.83
CA ILE A 196 -25.29 -17.86 0.87
C ILE A 196 -24.51 -18.43 -0.32
N ALA A 197 -24.47 -19.76 -0.44
CA ALA A 197 -23.67 -20.47 -1.42
C ALA A 197 -24.49 -21.28 -2.44
N HIS A 198 -25.82 -21.15 -2.48
CA HIS A 198 -26.72 -22.01 -3.27
C HIS A 198 -26.26 -22.11 -4.75
N PRO A 199 -26.18 -23.32 -5.33
CA PRO A 199 -26.68 -24.60 -4.80
C PRO A 199 -25.73 -25.32 -3.84
N GLU A 200 -24.54 -24.77 -3.56
CA GLU A 200 -23.61 -25.34 -2.58
C GLU A 200 -24.16 -25.21 -1.16
N GLU A 201 -23.63 -26.05 -0.26
CA GLU A 201 -23.95 -25.96 1.14
C GLU A 201 -23.48 -24.60 1.72
N PRO A 202 -24.32 -23.92 2.53
CA PRO A 202 -23.91 -22.71 3.24
C PRO A 202 -22.67 -22.94 4.09
N ARG A 203 -21.85 -21.90 4.23
CA ARG A 203 -20.57 -21.96 4.94
C ARG A 203 -20.52 -20.97 6.09
N GLY A 204 -19.82 -21.36 7.15
CA GLY A 204 -19.66 -20.53 8.34
C GLY A 204 -18.59 -19.46 8.16
N PHE A 205 -18.65 -18.44 9.01
CA PHE A 205 -17.65 -17.37 9.04
C PHE A 205 -16.24 -17.89 9.35
N GLY A 206 -16.11 -18.92 10.19
CA GLY A 206 -14.81 -19.51 10.54
C GLY A 206 -14.07 -20.13 9.35
N GLU A 207 -14.80 -20.68 8.39
CA GLU A 207 -14.24 -21.18 7.13
C GLU A 207 -13.79 -20.00 6.25
N ALA A 208 -14.56 -18.90 6.26
CA ALA A 208 -14.34 -17.73 5.40
C ALA A 208 -13.05 -16.97 5.71
N MET A 209 -12.56 -17.13 6.95
CA MET A 209 -11.33 -16.53 7.43
C MET A 209 -10.05 -17.29 7.03
N ARG A 210 -10.15 -18.55 6.56
CA ARG A 210 -8.98 -19.42 6.40
C ARG A 210 -8.81 -19.85 4.95
N SER A 211 -7.55 -19.95 4.53
CA SER A 211 -7.21 -20.75 3.36
C SER A 211 -7.37 -22.23 3.72
N ASN A 212 -8.14 -22.98 2.93
CA ASN A 212 -8.35 -24.41 3.10
C ASN A 212 -8.37 -25.09 1.72
N GLY A 213 -8.68 -26.39 1.67
CA GLY A 213 -8.71 -27.15 0.41
C GLY A 213 -9.78 -26.65 -0.57
N ASP A 214 -10.87 -26.08 -0.05
CA ASP A 214 -11.98 -25.56 -0.83
C ASP A 214 -11.76 -24.10 -1.25
N TRP A 215 -11.04 -23.32 -0.44
CA TRP A 215 -10.67 -21.91 -0.64
C TRP A 215 -9.16 -21.73 -0.54
N PRO A 216 -8.41 -21.85 -1.65
CA PRO A 216 -6.96 -21.63 -1.66
C PRO A 216 -6.57 -20.24 -1.17
N GLN A 217 -7.46 -19.24 -1.25
CA GLN A 217 -7.27 -17.91 -0.66
C GLN A 217 -8.39 -17.57 0.33
N PRO A 218 -8.11 -16.87 1.43
CA PRO A 218 -9.16 -16.41 2.33
C PRO A 218 -10.09 -15.44 1.59
N ILE A 219 -11.41 -15.67 1.70
CA ILE A 219 -12.44 -14.84 1.08
C ILE A 219 -12.71 -13.55 1.88
N LEU A 220 -12.38 -13.55 3.18
CA LEU A 220 -12.53 -12.41 4.07
C LEU A 220 -11.20 -11.74 4.42
N GLN A 221 -11.20 -10.42 4.34
CA GLN A 221 -10.13 -9.59 4.83
C GLN A 221 -10.24 -9.41 6.35
N CYS A 222 -9.39 -10.11 7.10
CA CYS A 222 -9.53 -10.23 8.56
C CYS A 222 -8.73 -9.23 9.40
N ASP A 223 -7.98 -8.32 8.76
CA ASP A 223 -7.07 -7.36 9.38
C ASP A 223 -7.60 -5.92 9.38
N VAL A 224 -8.77 -5.69 8.79
CA VAL A 224 -9.49 -4.41 8.88
C VAL A 224 -10.21 -4.31 10.22
N ARG A 225 -10.09 -3.15 10.89
CA ARG A 225 -10.73 -2.88 12.19
C ARG A 225 -12.21 -2.54 12.05
N GLU A 226 -13.00 -3.51 11.64
CA GLU A 226 -14.42 -3.31 11.35
C GLU A 226 -15.39 -3.70 12.48
N CYS A 227 -14.90 -4.28 13.58
CA CYS A 227 -15.73 -4.67 14.72
C CYS A 227 -15.59 -3.67 15.87
N PHE A 228 -16.69 -3.32 16.53
CA PHE A 228 -16.69 -2.37 17.66
C PHE A 228 -17.02 -3.06 18.99
N ASP A 229 -16.06 -3.05 19.92
CA ASP A 229 -16.23 -3.54 21.30
C ASP A 229 -16.89 -2.45 22.14
N SER A 230 -18.18 -2.61 22.44
CA SER A 230 -19.02 -1.60 23.10
C SER A 230 -18.72 -1.43 24.60
N GLU A 231 -18.15 -2.44 25.24
CA GLU A 231 -17.67 -2.39 26.63
C GLU A 231 -16.36 -1.61 26.72
N LYS A 232 -15.38 -1.95 25.87
CA LYS A 232 -14.06 -1.29 25.89
C LYS A 232 -14.00 -0.01 25.09
N ASN A 233 -15.04 0.28 24.30
CA ASN A 233 -15.13 1.44 23.42
C ASN A 233 -13.94 1.48 22.43
N THR A 234 -13.63 0.33 21.83
CA THR A 234 -12.47 0.15 20.92
C THR A 234 -12.84 -0.63 19.68
N ARG A 235 -12.25 -0.25 18.54
CA ARG A 235 -12.35 -1.01 17.30
C ARG A 235 -11.32 -2.13 17.22
N LEU A 236 -11.74 -3.24 16.63
CA LEU A 236 -11.02 -4.49 16.57
C LEU A 236 -11.07 -5.03 15.15
N THR A 237 -9.99 -5.71 14.78
CA THR A 237 -9.99 -6.57 13.60
C THR A 237 -10.91 -7.77 13.81
N ILE A 238 -11.32 -8.43 12.72
CA ILE A 238 -12.07 -9.69 12.81
C ILE A 238 -11.33 -10.70 13.69
N THR A 239 -10.01 -10.83 13.50
CA THR A 239 -9.17 -11.78 14.25
C THR A 239 -9.19 -11.48 15.76
N GLU A 240 -9.10 -10.20 16.12
CA GLU A 240 -9.19 -9.76 17.51
C GLU A 240 -10.60 -9.96 18.09
N ALA A 241 -11.66 -9.65 17.34
CA ALA A 241 -13.03 -9.84 17.77
C ALA A 241 -13.37 -11.31 18.02
N VAL A 242 -12.89 -12.22 17.17
CA VAL A 242 -13.02 -13.68 17.34
C VAL A 242 -12.28 -14.15 18.59
N SER A 243 -11.01 -13.74 18.77
CA SER A 243 -10.23 -14.15 19.95
C SER A 243 -10.80 -13.65 21.28
N ARG A 244 -11.58 -12.55 21.25
CA ARG A 244 -12.33 -12.02 22.40
C ARG A 244 -13.74 -12.59 22.54
N GLY A 245 -14.19 -13.46 21.63
CA GLY A 245 -15.54 -14.02 21.63
C GLY A 245 -16.66 -13.04 21.26
N ILE A 246 -16.32 -11.87 20.72
CA ILE A 246 -17.28 -10.86 20.23
C ILE A 246 -17.91 -11.35 18.92
N LEU A 247 -17.10 -11.92 18.03
CA LEU A 247 -17.59 -12.69 16.89
C LEU A 247 -17.54 -14.18 17.24
N ASN A 248 -18.69 -14.84 17.22
CA ASN A 248 -18.81 -16.25 17.58
C ASN A 248 -18.81 -17.13 16.33
N LEU A 249 -17.74 -17.92 16.15
CA LEU A 249 -17.57 -18.80 14.98
C LEU A 249 -18.56 -19.98 14.93
N ALA A 250 -19.08 -20.43 16.08
CA ALA A 250 -19.96 -21.59 16.15
C ALA A 250 -21.41 -21.23 15.80
N THR A 251 -21.82 -20.01 16.14
CA THR A 251 -23.20 -19.52 15.94
C THR A 251 -23.31 -18.50 14.81
N ASN A 252 -22.19 -18.00 14.27
CA ASN A 252 -22.14 -16.94 13.26
C ASN A 252 -22.86 -15.65 13.70
N THR A 253 -22.75 -15.31 14.98
CA THR A 253 -23.37 -14.11 15.58
C THR A 253 -22.31 -13.15 16.13
N PHE A 254 -22.75 -11.92 16.38
CA PHE A 254 -21.99 -10.89 17.10
C PHE A 254 -22.53 -10.71 18.52
N VAL A 255 -21.67 -10.45 19.50
CA VAL A 255 -22.04 -10.18 20.89
C VAL A 255 -21.81 -8.70 21.18
N ASP A 256 -22.87 -7.97 21.53
CA ASP A 256 -22.75 -6.64 22.13
C ASP A 256 -22.18 -6.78 23.55
N THR A 257 -20.89 -6.52 23.72
CA THR A 257 -20.16 -6.80 24.97
C THR A 257 -20.70 -6.03 26.17
N LYS A 258 -21.24 -4.83 25.95
CA LYS A 258 -21.83 -4.00 27.01
C LYS A 258 -23.16 -4.56 27.53
N ASN A 259 -24.02 -5.05 26.65
CA ASN A 259 -25.37 -5.52 27.00
C ASN A 259 -25.45 -7.05 27.15
N GLY A 260 -24.41 -7.78 26.72
CA GLY A 260 -24.41 -9.24 26.64
C GLY A 260 -25.37 -9.82 25.60
N THR A 261 -25.91 -9.00 24.71
CA THR A 261 -26.92 -9.43 23.73
C THR A 261 -26.27 -10.00 22.48
N GLN A 262 -26.70 -11.20 22.08
CA GLN A 262 -26.34 -11.77 20.77
C GLN A 262 -27.16 -11.11 19.67
N LEU A 263 -26.50 -10.80 18.56
CA LEU A 263 -27.03 -10.13 17.37
C LEU A 263 -26.64 -10.93 16.14
N THR A 264 -27.51 -10.97 15.12
CA THR A 264 -27.08 -11.44 13.81
C THR A 264 -26.09 -10.45 13.19
N LEU A 265 -25.24 -10.91 12.28
CA LEU A 265 -24.23 -10.03 11.64
C LEU A 265 -24.87 -8.80 10.97
N PRO A 266 -25.99 -8.92 10.24
CA PRO A 266 -26.68 -7.74 9.70
C PRO A 266 -27.29 -6.81 10.77
N GLN A 267 -27.79 -7.35 11.88
CA GLN A 267 -28.26 -6.52 13.00
C GLN A 267 -27.12 -5.74 13.65
N ALA A 268 -25.97 -6.39 13.84
CA ALA A 268 -24.77 -5.76 14.36
C ALA A 268 -24.28 -4.65 13.42
N HIS A 269 -24.27 -4.89 12.11
CA HIS A 269 -23.96 -3.85 11.13
C HIS A 269 -24.96 -2.68 11.17
N HIS A 270 -26.26 -2.96 11.18
CA HIS A 270 -27.29 -1.93 11.23
C HIS A 270 -27.20 -1.05 12.50
N ARG A 271 -26.76 -1.62 13.63
CA ARG A 271 -26.54 -0.89 14.88
C ARG A 271 -25.16 -0.20 14.97
N GLY A 272 -24.34 -0.31 13.93
CA GLY A 272 -23.00 0.29 13.89
C GLY A 272 -21.93 -0.48 14.68
N PHE A 273 -22.19 -1.73 15.08
CA PHE A 273 -21.19 -2.59 15.72
C PHE A 273 -20.23 -3.24 14.73
N ILE A 274 -20.67 -3.41 13.47
CA ILE A 274 -19.84 -3.90 12.37
C ILE A 274 -19.88 -2.86 11.25
N HIS A 275 -18.76 -2.22 10.96
CA HIS A 275 -18.59 -1.43 9.74
C HIS A 275 -17.11 -1.17 9.49
N LYS A 276 -16.72 -1.09 8.21
CA LYS A 276 -15.38 -0.68 7.82
C LYS A 276 -15.07 0.78 8.23
N PRO A 277 -13.78 1.14 8.32
CA PRO A 277 -13.38 2.53 8.55
C PRO A 277 -13.97 3.48 7.50
N PHE A 278 -14.34 4.69 7.91
CA PHE A 278 -14.97 5.68 7.04
C PHE A 278 -13.95 6.56 6.32
N THR A 279 -14.30 7.02 5.12
CA THR A 279 -13.67 8.21 4.53
C THR A 279 -14.12 9.49 5.26
N LEU A 280 -13.39 10.60 5.14
CA LEU A 280 -13.84 11.90 5.67
C LEU A 280 -15.18 12.31 5.06
N THR A 281 -15.38 12.03 3.76
CA THR A 281 -16.63 12.29 3.05
C THR A 281 -17.81 11.56 3.70
N GLU A 282 -17.65 10.27 4.00
CA GLU A 282 -18.69 9.49 4.67
C GLU A 282 -18.92 9.98 6.10
N ALA A 283 -17.86 10.24 6.85
CA ALA A 283 -17.93 10.73 8.23
C ALA A 283 -18.69 12.06 8.33
N VAL A 284 -18.44 13.02 7.44
CA VAL A 284 -19.18 14.29 7.39
C VAL A 284 -20.65 14.04 7.00
N ARG A 285 -20.90 13.24 5.96
CA ARG A 285 -22.24 12.94 5.43
C ARG A 285 -23.16 12.28 6.46
N ILE A 286 -22.64 11.37 7.27
CA ILE A 286 -23.40 10.68 8.32
C ILE A 286 -23.40 11.42 9.66
N HIS A 287 -22.91 12.67 9.69
CA HIS A 287 -22.83 13.52 10.87
C HIS A 287 -22.03 12.89 12.03
N LEU A 288 -20.92 12.20 11.69
CA LEU A 288 -20.01 11.63 12.67
C LEU A 288 -19.20 12.70 13.41
N LEU A 289 -19.00 13.86 12.78
CA LEU A 289 -18.41 15.04 13.41
C LEU A 289 -19.42 15.72 14.34
N ASP A 290 -18.98 16.09 15.54
CA ASP A 290 -19.73 16.96 16.44
C ASP A 290 -19.51 18.45 16.14
N GLU A 291 -20.04 19.33 17.00
CA GLU A 291 -19.90 20.79 16.88
C GLU A 291 -18.47 21.28 17.15
N GLY A 292 -17.65 20.48 17.83
CA GLY A 292 -16.24 20.76 18.10
C GLY A 292 -15.29 20.12 17.08
N GLU A 293 -15.79 19.71 15.91
CA GLU A 293 -15.04 19.02 14.86
C GLU A 293 -14.32 17.73 15.33
N GLN A 294 -14.86 17.07 16.37
CA GLN A 294 -14.39 15.76 16.82
C GLN A 294 -15.28 14.63 16.30
N PHE A 295 -14.67 13.49 15.98
CA PHE A 295 -15.35 12.30 15.48
C PHE A 295 -15.94 11.49 16.64
N ARG A 296 -17.23 11.20 16.56
CA ARG A 296 -17.94 10.34 17.51
C ARG A 296 -17.64 8.87 17.23
N ASP A 297 -17.27 8.11 18.26
CA ASP A 297 -17.16 6.65 18.18
C ASP A 297 -17.68 6.02 19.48
N GLY A 298 -18.94 5.56 19.46
CA GLY A 298 -19.66 5.19 20.67
C GLY A 298 -19.66 6.32 21.71
N ALA A 299 -19.06 6.09 22.88
CA ALA A 299 -18.93 7.10 23.92
C ALA A 299 -17.65 7.97 23.77
N ASN A 300 -16.74 7.64 22.86
CA ASN A 300 -15.50 8.38 22.65
C ASN A 300 -15.71 9.56 21.70
N ARG A 301 -14.88 10.59 21.88
CA ARG A 301 -14.63 11.63 20.89
C ARG A 301 -13.17 11.58 20.49
N HIS A 302 -12.91 11.59 19.20
CA HIS A 302 -11.58 11.49 18.62
C HIS A 302 -11.25 12.75 17.83
N THR A 303 -10.04 13.28 18.01
CA THR A 303 -9.46 14.19 17.00
C THR A 303 -9.19 13.42 15.71
N LEU A 304 -8.86 14.11 14.60
CA LEU A 304 -8.53 13.47 13.34
C LEU A 304 -7.46 12.37 13.51
N LEU A 305 -6.33 12.68 14.16
CA LEU A 305 -5.26 11.69 14.35
C LEU A 305 -5.71 10.49 15.20
N GLN A 306 -6.53 10.71 16.23
CA GLN A 306 -7.05 9.64 17.07
C GLN A 306 -8.07 8.76 16.32
N ALA A 307 -8.88 9.36 15.44
CA ALA A 307 -9.85 8.65 14.62
C ALA A 307 -9.16 7.74 13.60
N ILE A 308 -8.05 8.20 13.01
CA ILE A 308 -7.18 7.38 12.17
C ILE A 308 -6.54 6.24 13.00
N ALA A 309 -5.92 6.59 14.13
CA ALA A 309 -5.17 5.63 14.96
C ALA A 309 -6.04 4.55 15.61
N SER A 310 -7.30 4.87 15.91
CA SER A 310 -8.30 3.92 16.41
C SER A 310 -8.84 3.00 15.31
N GLY A 311 -8.76 3.42 14.04
CA GLY A 311 -9.35 2.71 12.90
C GLY A 311 -10.80 3.11 12.61
N LEU A 312 -11.25 4.27 13.09
CA LEU A 312 -12.55 4.84 12.72
C LEU A 312 -12.53 5.40 11.30
N LEU A 313 -11.39 6.00 10.90
CA LEU A 313 -11.18 6.56 9.57
C LEU A 313 -10.19 5.75 8.75
N ASP A 314 -10.47 5.58 7.46
CA ASP A 314 -9.55 4.96 6.51
C ASP A 314 -8.49 5.98 6.04
N PRO A 315 -7.20 5.75 6.36
CA PRO A 315 -6.14 6.69 6.00
C PRO A 315 -5.73 6.65 4.53
N ASP A 316 -6.04 5.58 3.80
CA ASP A 316 -5.44 5.23 2.51
C ASP A 316 -6.43 5.31 1.33
N LEU A 317 -7.74 5.31 1.60
CA LEU A 317 -8.75 5.60 0.58
C LEU A 317 -8.68 7.07 0.12
N ARG A 318 -8.61 7.28 -1.19
CA ARG A 318 -8.51 8.61 -1.81
C ARG A 318 -9.89 9.25 -2.00
N HIS A 319 -10.09 10.41 -1.39
CA HIS A 319 -11.37 11.14 -1.40
C HIS A 319 -11.23 12.66 -1.26
N LEU A 320 -10.03 13.19 -1.01
CA LEU A 320 -9.75 14.62 -0.90
C LEU A 320 -9.34 15.19 -2.27
N SER A 321 -10.20 15.96 -2.91
CA SER A 321 -9.95 16.59 -4.21
C SER A 321 -9.35 18.00 -4.06
N LEU A 322 -8.03 18.11 -4.09
CA LEU A 322 -7.29 19.35 -3.85
C LEU A 322 -6.28 19.60 -4.97
N GLY A 323 -6.14 20.85 -5.44
CA GLY A 323 -5.10 21.22 -6.41
C GLY A 323 -5.06 20.39 -7.70
N GLY A 324 -6.22 19.93 -8.18
CA GLY A 324 -6.35 19.09 -9.38
C GLY A 324 -6.02 17.59 -9.18
N GLY A 325 -5.67 17.18 -7.97
CA GLY A 325 -5.44 15.77 -7.60
C GLY A 325 -6.47 15.26 -6.60
N VAL A 326 -6.54 13.93 -6.46
CA VAL A 326 -7.31 13.26 -5.39
C VAL A 326 -6.35 12.54 -4.46
N PHE A 327 -6.44 12.83 -3.16
CA PHE A 327 -5.54 12.35 -2.12
C PHE A 327 -6.27 11.54 -1.06
N SER A 328 -5.54 10.63 -0.42
CA SER A 328 -5.97 10.01 0.85
C SER A 328 -5.64 10.91 2.03
N ILE A 329 -6.16 10.59 3.23
CA ILE A 329 -5.84 11.33 4.46
C ILE A 329 -4.34 11.32 4.71
N ARG A 330 -3.69 10.16 4.57
CA ARG A 330 -2.24 10.03 4.75
C ARG A 330 -1.46 10.92 3.79
N GLU A 331 -1.77 10.84 2.50
CA GLU A 331 -1.10 11.65 1.48
C GLU A 331 -1.31 13.16 1.72
N ALA A 332 -2.50 13.54 2.21
CA ALA A 332 -2.81 14.92 2.52
C ALA A 332 -2.07 15.42 3.77
N LEU A 333 -1.94 14.59 4.82
CA LEU A 333 -1.12 14.91 6.00
C LEU A 333 0.36 15.05 5.64
N GLU A 334 0.91 14.12 4.86
CA GLU A 334 2.31 14.15 4.40
C GLU A 334 2.63 15.39 3.54
N LYS A 335 1.63 15.93 2.83
CA LYS A 335 1.76 17.10 1.94
C LYS A 335 1.28 18.41 2.56
N GLU A 336 0.87 18.40 3.83
CA GLU A 336 0.28 19.55 4.52
C GLU A 336 -0.95 20.14 3.78
N LEU A 337 -1.70 19.29 3.09
CA LEU A 337 -3.00 19.61 2.48
C LEU A 337 -4.15 19.38 3.48
N LEU A 338 -3.89 18.58 4.51
CA LEU A 338 -4.75 18.36 5.67
C LEU A 338 -3.88 18.49 6.91
N LEU A 339 -4.31 19.30 7.88
CA LEU A 339 -3.59 19.51 9.14
C LEU A 339 -4.04 18.50 10.21
N PRO A 340 -3.21 18.25 11.25
CA PRO A 340 -3.52 17.32 12.34
C PRO A 340 -4.83 17.57 13.07
N ASN A 341 -5.26 18.83 13.13
CA ASN A 341 -6.50 19.28 13.74
C ASN A 341 -7.74 19.19 12.82
N GLY A 342 -7.60 18.63 11.61
CA GLY A 342 -8.72 18.46 10.68
C GLY A 342 -8.93 19.61 9.69
N ILE A 343 -8.07 20.63 9.70
CA ILE A 343 -8.20 21.75 8.76
C ILE A 343 -7.64 21.39 7.39
N VAL A 344 -8.45 21.56 6.34
CA VAL A 344 -8.08 21.41 4.94
C VAL A 344 -7.41 22.69 4.45
N VAL A 345 -6.25 22.54 3.82
CA VAL A 345 -5.45 23.66 3.30
C VAL A 345 -5.58 23.71 1.78
N VAL A 346 -6.25 24.75 1.29
CA VAL A 346 -6.45 24.98 -0.15
C VAL A 346 -5.52 26.09 -0.62
N LYS A 347 -4.63 25.76 -1.56
CA LYS A 347 -3.70 26.71 -2.17
C LYS A 347 -4.21 27.06 -3.57
N SER A 348 -4.83 28.23 -3.72
CA SER A 348 -5.36 28.70 -5.01
C SER A 348 -4.41 29.72 -5.65
N MET A 349 -4.24 29.66 -6.97
CA MET A 349 -3.50 30.65 -7.74
C MET A 349 -4.27 31.99 -7.68
N GLY A 350 -3.83 32.94 -6.85
CA GLY A 350 -4.37 34.31 -6.78
C GLY A 350 -5.14 34.67 -5.51
N GLU A 351 -5.71 33.71 -4.78
CA GLU A 351 -6.50 33.96 -3.55
C GLU A 351 -5.74 33.63 -2.25
N GLY A 352 -4.48 33.22 -2.35
CA GLY A 352 -3.68 32.84 -1.19
C GLY A 352 -4.01 31.44 -0.65
N VAL A 353 -3.67 31.21 0.63
CA VAL A 353 -3.90 29.94 1.32
C VAL A 353 -5.20 30.06 2.12
N GLN A 354 -6.19 29.22 1.80
CA GLN A 354 -7.43 29.12 2.56
C GLN A 354 -7.35 27.92 3.51
N HIS A 355 -7.89 28.12 4.72
CA HIS A 355 -8.03 27.10 5.75
C HIS A 355 -9.52 26.82 5.92
N LEU A 356 -9.94 25.57 5.71
CA LEU A 356 -11.33 25.15 5.76
C LEU A 356 -11.50 24.03 6.77
N SER A 357 -12.60 24.05 7.52
CA SER A 357 -13.07 22.89 8.28
C SER A 357 -13.45 21.74 7.35
N LEU A 358 -13.63 20.53 7.90
CA LEU A 358 -14.07 19.38 7.12
C LEU A 358 -15.47 19.57 6.54
N ARG A 359 -16.36 20.27 7.27
CA ARG A 359 -17.72 20.60 6.81
C ARG A 359 -17.68 21.58 5.64
N GLU A 360 -16.93 22.67 5.76
CA GLU A 360 -16.78 23.65 4.66
C GLU A 360 -16.11 23.00 3.43
N ALA A 361 -15.14 22.10 3.64
CA ALA A 361 -14.53 21.34 2.55
C ALA A 361 -15.53 20.40 1.86
N TYR A 362 -16.45 19.80 2.61
CA TYR A 362 -17.55 19.01 2.05
C TYR A 362 -18.51 19.85 1.21
N GLU A 363 -18.94 21.00 1.74
CA GLU A 363 -19.84 21.94 1.04
C GLU A 363 -19.22 22.53 -0.24
N LYS A 364 -17.89 22.64 -0.31
CA LYS A 364 -17.15 23.07 -1.50
C LYS A 364 -16.77 21.92 -2.45
N ASP A 365 -17.34 20.73 -2.28
CA ASP A 365 -17.06 19.53 -3.08
C ASP A 365 -15.58 19.10 -3.11
N LEU A 366 -14.82 19.49 -2.07
CA LEU A 366 -13.42 19.08 -1.90
C LEU A 366 -13.33 17.68 -1.29
N LEU A 367 -14.39 17.21 -0.62
CA LEU A 367 -14.54 15.83 -0.15
C LEU A 367 -15.44 15.05 -1.12
N ARG A 368 -14.84 14.23 -1.98
CA ARG A 368 -15.56 13.43 -2.98
C ARG A 368 -15.92 12.06 -2.44
N HIS A 369 -16.91 11.42 -3.05
CA HIS A 369 -17.19 10.01 -2.78
C HIS A 369 -15.98 9.12 -3.10
N ARG A 370 -15.84 8.01 -2.37
CA ARG A 370 -14.82 6.98 -2.63
C ARG A 370 -14.86 6.59 -4.12
N GLY A 371 -13.74 6.75 -4.80
CA GLY A 371 -13.57 6.22 -6.15
C GLY A 371 -13.47 4.70 -6.10
N ARG A 372 -14.29 4.01 -6.90
CA ARG A 372 -14.19 2.56 -7.09
C ARG A 372 -13.02 2.29 -8.05
N ASN A 373 -12.10 1.44 -7.65
CA ASN A 373 -11.03 0.98 -8.53
C ASN A 373 -11.22 -0.51 -8.80
N THR A 374 -10.75 -0.96 -9.94
CA THR A 374 -10.86 -2.35 -10.37
C THR A 374 -9.48 -2.92 -10.66
N VAL A 375 -9.41 -4.24 -10.83
CA VAL A 375 -8.21 -4.92 -11.34
C VAL A 375 -7.74 -4.35 -12.68
N PHE A 376 -8.63 -3.78 -13.50
CA PHE A 376 -8.29 -3.20 -14.79
C PHE A 376 -7.54 -1.87 -14.69
N ASP A 377 -7.60 -1.21 -13.52
CA ASP A 377 -6.86 0.02 -13.21
C ASP A 377 -5.42 -0.26 -12.73
N MET A 378 -5.12 -1.53 -12.40
CA MET A 378 -3.77 -1.94 -12.04
C MET A 378 -2.81 -1.81 -13.23
N LYS A 379 -1.67 -1.16 -13.00
CA LYS A 379 -0.65 -0.97 -14.03
C LYS A 379 0.23 -2.20 -14.15
N GLY A 380 0.19 -2.87 -15.30
CA GLY A 380 0.99 -4.08 -15.52
C GLY A 380 1.38 -4.37 -16.96
N PHE A 381 0.95 -3.56 -17.94
CA PHE A 381 1.29 -3.74 -19.35
C PHE A 381 2.43 -2.80 -19.76
N ARG A 382 3.54 -3.33 -20.25
CA ARG A 382 4.68 -2.51 -20.69
C ARG A 382 4.46 -1.92 -22.07
N CYS A 383 4.48 -0.58 -22.16
CA CYS A 383 4.62 0.09 -23.44
C CYS A 383 6.09 0.06 -23.89
N CYS A 384 6.35 -0.34 -25.14
CA CYS A 384 7.70 -0.34 -25.70
C CYS A 384 8.12 1.03 -26.26
N GLU A 385 7.15 1.92 -26.52
CA GLU A 385 7.37 3.23 -27.15
C GLU A 385 7.45 4.36 -26.12
N VAL A 386 6.76 4.20 -24.99
CA VAL A 386 6.76 5.14 -23.85
C VAL A 386 7.59 4.52 -22.74
N GLY A 387 8.86 4.93 -22.65
CA GLY A 387 9.91 4.28 -21.87
C GLY A 387 9.47 3.68 -20.54
N ALA A 388 9.70 2.38 -20.34
CA ALA A 388 9.49 1.59 -19.10
C ALA A 388 8.15 1.78 -18.34
N GLN A 389 7.20 2.55 -18.85
CA GLN A 389 5.97 2.88 -18.14
C GLN A 389 4.99 1.70 -18.24
N LEU A 390 4.48 1.30 -17.08
CA LEU A 390 3.39 0.33 -17.00
C LEU A 390 2.06 1.06 -17.21
N LEU A 391 1.25 0.49 -18.08
CA LEU A 391 -0.10 0.91 -18.40
C LEU A 391 -1.11 -0.03 -17.73
N SER A 392 -2.28 0.51 -17.40
CA SER A 392 -3.48 -0.24 -17.04
C SER A 392 -4.07 -0.95 -18.25
N PHE A 393 -5.04 -1.84 -18.05
CA PHE A 393 -5.70 -2.56 -19.14
C PHE A 393 -6.38 -1.59 -20.12
N ASN A 394 -7.15 -0.63 -19.59
CA ASN A 394 -7.88 0.36 -20.39
C ASN A 394 -6.93 1.32 -21.13
N GLU A 395 -5.81 1.72 -20.52
CA GLU A 395 -4.76 2.50 -21.19
C GLU A 395 -4.07 1.70 -22.30
N ALA A 396 -3.80 0.41 -22.08
CA ALA A 396 -3.14 -0.45 -23.05
C ALA A 396 -4.00 -0.73 -24.29
N ILE A 397 -5.34 -0.82 -24.15
CA ILE A 397 -6.26 -0.83 -25.29
C ILE A 397 -6.19 0.48 -26.07
N LYS A 398 -6.28 1.63 -25.39
CA LYS A 398 -6.19 2.96 -26.04
C LYS A 398 -4.86 3.17 -26.77
N ALA A 399 -3.78 2.63 -26.23
CA ALA A 399 -2.44 2.65 -26.83
C ALA A 399 -2.23 1.60 -27.93
N ASN A 400 -3.26 0.83 -28.32
CA ASN A 400 -3.18 -0.25 -29.30
C ASN A 400 -2.18 -1.38 -28.98
N ILE A 401 -1.78 -1.51 -27.72
CA ILE A 401 -0.93 -2.60 -27.21
C ILE A 401 -1.78 -3.83 -26.92
N LEU A 402 -3.03 -3.64 -26.52
CA LEU A 402 -4.03 -4.70 -26.42
C LEU A 402 -5.07 -4.51 -27.52
N LYS A 403 -5.41 -5.60 -28.22
CA LYS A 403 -6.49 -5.61 -29.21
C LYS A 403 -7.44 -6.76 -28.96
N ILE A 404 -8.74 -6.49 -29.11
CA ILE A 404 -9.77 -7.51 -29.15
C ILE A 404 -9.85 -8.01 -30.59
N CYS A 405 -9.56 -9.30 -30.77
CA CYS A 405 -9.54 -9.97 -32.06
C CYS A 405 -10.54 -11.12 -32.06
N LYS A 406 -11.06 -11.48 -33.23
CA LYS A 406 -11.83 -12.72 -33.42
C LYS A 406 -10.89 -13.84 -33.83
N THR A 407 -11.08 -15.01 -33.24
CA THR A 407 -10.40 -16.24 -33.63
C THR A 407 -11.11 -16.92 -34.81
N GLU A 408 -10.50 -17.97 -35.37
CA GLU A 408 -11.10 -18.80 -36.43
C GLU A 408 -12.44 -19.43 -35.99
N ASN A 409 -12.60 -19.66 -34.68
CA ASN A 409 -13.82 -20.21 -34.09
C ASN A 409 -14.87 -19.12 -33.73
N ASP A 410 -14.71 -17.90 -34.25
CA ASP A 410 -15.54 -16.71 -33.94
C ASP A 410 -15.53 -16.28 -32.46
N ASP A 411 -14.62 -16.82 -31.65
CA ASP A 411 -14.42 -16.40 -30.26
C ASP A 411 -13.64 -15.08 -30.19
N ASN A 412 -14.12 -14.15 -29.35
CA ASN A 412 -13.40 -12.90 -29.07
C ASN A 412 -12.29 -13.12 -28.03
N VAL A 413 -11.07 -12.72 -28.36
CA VAL A 413 -9.89 -12.84 -27.50
C VAL A 413 -9.12 -11.52 -27.42
N VAL A 414 -8.46 -11.28 -26.29
CA VAL A 414 -7.55 -10.14 -26.14
C VAL A 414 -6.13 -10.60 -26.45
N GLN A 415 -5.50 -9.95 -27.43
CA GLN A 415 -4.11 -10.20 -27.81
C GLN A 415 -3.22 -9.02 -27.46
N PHE A 416 -2.00 -9.34 -27.01
CA PHE A 416 -0.93 -8.36 -26.88
C PHE A 416 -0.28 -8.15 -28.24
N VAL A 417 -0.15 -6.90 -28.67
CA VAL A 417 0.34 -6.51 -29.99
C VAL A 417 1.64 -5.72 -29.85
N ARG A 418 2.65 -6.14 -30.61
CA ARG A 418 3.95 -5.46 -30.70
C ARG A 418 4.40 -5.42 -32.16
N GLY A 419 4.27 -4.25 -32.77
CA GLY A 419 4.53 -4.09 -34.21
C GLY A 419 3.62 -5.00 -35.03
N ARG A 420 4.21 -5.94 -35.78
CA ARG A 420 3.47 -6.93 -36.58
C ARG A 420 3.18 -8.25 -35.84
N GLN A 421 3.70 -8.42 -34.64
CA GLN A 421 3.49 -9.64 -33.86
C GLN A 421 2.30 -9.45 -32.92
N SER A 422 1.41 -10.43 -32.89
CA SER A 422 0.44 -10.62 -31.81
C SER A 422 0.79 -11.88 -31.02
N MET A 423 0.49 -11.86 -29.74
CA MET A 423 0.74 -12.97 -28.82
C MET A 423 -0.33 -12.99 -27.72
N THR A 424 -0.45 -14.10 -27.00
CA THR A 424 -1.36 -14.18 -25.86
C THR A 424 -0.85 -13.33 -24.68
N ILE A 425 -1.73 -13.02 -23.74
CA ILE A 425 -1.33 -12.30 -22.51
C ILE A 425 -0.31 -13.11 -21.69
N GLU A 426 -0.43 -14.44 -21.69
CA GLU A 426 0.47 -15.36 -21.00
C GLU A 426 1.86 -15.40 -21.66
N GLU A 427 1.92 -15.46 -22.99
CA GLU A 427 3.17 -15.36 -23.73
C GLU A 427 3.86 -14.01 -23.50
N ALA A 428 3.07 -12.93 -23.46
CA ALA A 428 3.59 -11.60 -23.16
C ALA A 428 4.15 -11.52 -21.72
N ALA A 429 3.50 -12.16 -20.75
CA ALA A 429 3.98 -12.25 -19.37
C ALA A 429 5.31 -13.03 -19.29
N ASN A 430 5.42 -14.17 -19.98
CA ASN A 430 6.67 -14.96 -20.06
C ASN A 430 7.83 -14.18 -20.68
N ARG A 431 7.54 -13.20 -21.55
CA ARG A 431 8.53 -12.28 -22.13
C ARG A 431 8.78 -11.03 -21.28
N GLY A 432 8.20 -10.94 -20.08
CA GLY A 432 8.33 -9.81 -19.16
C GLY A 432 7.62 -8.53 -19.64
N LEU A 433 6.69 -8.64 -20.60
CA LEU A 433 5.90 -7.52 -21.13
C LEU A 433 4.64 -7.24 -20.30
N VAL A 434 4.17 -8.24 -19.56
CA VAL A 434 3.05 -8.14 -18.62
C VAL A 434 3.52 -8.61 -17.25
N VAL A 435 3.07 -7.93 -16.19
CA VAL A 435 3.33 -8.37 -14.81
C VAL A 435 2.71 -9.76 -14.59
N PRO A 436 3.50 -10.80 -14.22
CA PRO A 436 2.99 -12.18 -14.15
C PRO A 436 1.79 -12.38 -13.23
N ALA A 437 1.77 -11.69 -12.08
CA ALA A 437 0.61 -11.75 -11.17
C ALA A 437 -0.66 -11.19 -11.81
N LEU A 438 -0.56 -10.08 -12.55
CA LEU A 438 -1.70 -9.49 -13.24
C LEU A 438 -2.17 -10.36 -14.41
N SER A 439 -1.24 -10.99 -15.15
CA SER A 439 -1.66 -11.90 -16.23
C SER A 439 -2.45 -13.08 -15.69
N ILE A 440 -2.02 -13.69 -14.59
CA ILE A 440 -2.74 -14.81 -13.96
C ILE A 440 -4.15 -14.37 -13.54
N ILE A 441 -4.29 -13.25 -12.83
CA ILE A 441 -5.59 -12.75 -12.39
C ILE A 441 -6.53 -12.51 -13.59
N LEU A 442 -6.00 -11.93 -14.66
CA LEU A 442 -6.78 -11.56 -15.84
C LEU A 442 -7.16 -12.76 -16.73
N THR A 443 -6.33 -13.82 -16.79
CA THR A 443 -6.54 -14.99 -17.67
C THR A 443 -7.16 -16.19 -16.96
N THR A 444 -7.14 -16.23 -15.63
CA THR A 444 -7.77 -17.33 -14.87
C THR A 444 -9.29 -17.29 -15.06
N PRO A 445 -9.92 -18.40 -15.52
CA PRO A 445 -11.37 -18.45 -15.63
C PRO A 445 -12.04 -18.40 -14.26
N GLY A 446 -13.08 -17.59 -14.13
CA GLY A 446 -13.88 -17.45 -12.90
C GLY A 446 -15.38 -17.30 -13.15
N LEU A 447 -15.78 -16.92 -14.37
CA LEU A 447 -17.17 -16.82 -14.80
C LEU A 447 -17.56 -18.06 -15.60
N MET A 448 -18.83 -18.45 -15.52
CA MET A 448 -19.46 -19.55 -16.24
C MET A 448 -20.70 -19.02 -16.95
N ILE A 449 -20.63 -18.77 -18.26
CA ILE A 449 -21.79 -18.29 -19.02
C ILE A 449 -22.09 -19.28 -20.12
N GLN A 450 -23.33 -19.78 -20.13
CA GLN A 450 -23.76 -20.83 -21.07
C GLN A 450 -22.82 -22.05 -21.05
N GLU A 451 -22.45 -22.53 -19.85
CA GLU A 451 -21.49 -23.62 -19.62
C GLU A 451 -20.07 -23.36 -20.14
N LYS A 452 -19.76 -22.14 -20.60
CA LYS A 452 -18.42 -21.76 -21.06
C LYS A 452 -17.66 -21.02 -19.96
N PRO A 453 -16.47 -21.51 -19.55
CA PRO A 453 -15.62 -20.79 -18.62
C PRO A 453 -15.03 -19.55 -19.29
N LEU A 454 -15.18 -18.40 -18.62
CA LEU A 454 -14.68 -17.11 -19.06
C LEU A 454 -13.74 -16.54 -18.00
N SER A 455 -12.60 -16.03 -18.46
CA SER A 455 -11.70 -15.19 -17.69
C SER A 455 -12.13 -13.73 -17.79
N LEU A 456 -11.51 -12.85 -17.02
CA LEU A 456 -11.87 -11.44 -17.01
C LEU A 456 -11.67 -10.79 -18.38
N ILE A 457 -10.56 -11.11 -19.05
CA ILE A 457 -10.27 -10.54 -20.37
C ILE A 457 -11.20 -11.09 -21.44
N THR A 458 -11.61 -12.35 -21.35
CA THR A 458 -12.57 -12.92 -22.32
C THR A 458 -13.98 -12.45 -22.03
N ALA A 459 -14.36 -12.24 -20.77
CA ALA A 459 -15.62 -11.60 -20.41
C ALA A 459 -15.71 -10.16 -20.94
N VAL A 460 -14.61 -9.40 -20.87
CA VAL A 460 -14.53 -8.07 -21.50
C VAL A 460 -14.64 -8.16 -23.02
N ALA A 461 -13.89 -9.07 -23.65
CA ALA A 461 -13.92 -9.27 -25.10
C ALA A 461 -15.32 -9.64 -25.62
N ASN A 462 -16.11 -10.36 -24.81
CA ASN A 462 -17.49 -10.76 -25.13
C ASN A 462 -18.55 -9.78 -24.63
N SER A 463 -18.17 -8.58 -24.16
CA SER A 463 -19.10 -7.56 -23.64
C SER A 463 -19.99 -8.03 -22.47
N VAL A 464 -19.53 -9.06 -21.76
CA VAL A 464 -20.13 -9.55 -20.50
C VAL A 464 -19.66 -8.70 -19.31
N LEU A 465 -18.47 -8.11 -19.41
CA LEU A 465 -17.89 -7.31 -18.35
C LEU A 465 -17.45 -5.96 -18.90
N ASN A 466 -17.85 -4.87 -18.24
CA ASN A 466 -17.36 -3.54 -18.57
C ASN A 466 -16.10 -3.21 -17.74
N ALA A 467 -14.93 -3.25 -18.38
CA ALA A 467 -13.64 -3.01 -17.72
C ALA A 467 -13.48 -1.58 -17.16
N SER A 468 -14.23 -0.60 -17.67
CA SER A 468 -14.14 0.79 -17.21
C SER A 468 -15.05 1.07 -16.01
N LYS A 469 -16.18 0.37 -15.92
CA LYS A 469 -17.16 0.53 -14.85
C LYS A 469 -17.02 -0.51 -13.73
N GLY A 470 -16.37 -1.64 -14.01
CA GLY A 470 -16.26 -2.76 -13.07
C GLY A 470 -17.60 -3.43 -12.78
N VAL A 471 -18.45 -3.55 -13.79
CA VAL A 471 -19.79 -4.16 -13.67
C VAL A 471 -19.98 -5.26 -14.70
N LEU A 472 -20.74 -6.29 -14.32
CA LEU A 472 -21.20 -7.32 -15.25
C LEU A 472 -22.36 -6.77 -16.08
N LEU A 473 -22.54 -7.34 -17.26
CA LEU A 473 -23.53 -6.95 -18.24
C LEU A 473 -24.34 -8.18 -18.66
N ASN A 474 -25.66 -8.10 -18.51
CA ASN A 474 -26.60 -9.06 -19.05
C ASN A 474 -27.47 -8.37 -20.10
N ASN A 475 -27.28 -8.71 -21.39
CA ASN A 475 -27.96 -8.07 -22.51
C ASN A 475 -27.87 -6.54 -22.48
N GLY A 476 -26.68 -6.02 -22.13
CA GLY A 476 -26.40 -4.58 -22.04
C GLY A 476 -26.88 -3.90 -20.76
N ARG A 477 -27.56 -4.60 -19.85
CA ARG A 477 -27.96 -4.08 -18.53
C ARG A 477 -26.90 -4.41 -17.49
N GLU A 478 -26.62 -3.44 -16.62
CA GLU A 478 -25.69 -3.64 -15.51
C GLU A 478 -26.26 -4.67 -14.52
N LEU A 479 -25.40 -5.57 -14.07
CA LEU A 479 -25.72 -6.67 -13.16
C LEU A 479 -24.67 -6.67 -12.04
N SER A 480 -25.12 -6.81 -10.79
CA SER A 480 -24.19 -6.97 -9.67
C SER A 480 -23.58 -8.37 -9.67
N VAL A 481 -22.45 -8.54 -8.99
CA VAL A 481 -21.83 -9.87 -8.85
C VAL A 481 -22.72 -10.82 -8.06
N ARG A 482 -23.47 -10.29 -7.08
CA ARG A 482 -24.46 -11.05 -6.32
C ARG A 482 -25.58 -11.57 -7.21
N ASP A 483 -26.16 -10.71 -8.03
CA ASP A 483 -27.23 -11.11 -8.94
C ASP A 483 -26.71 -12.11 -9.98
N ALA A 484 -25.52 -11.89 -10.54
CA ALA A 484 -24.90 -12.82 -11.47
C ALA A 484 -24.66 -14.22 -10.85
N PHE A 485 -24.30 -14.27 -9.56
CA PHE A 485 -24.22 -15.52 -8.82
C PHE A 485 -25.57 -16.21 -8.71
N ASP A 486 -26.64 -15.47 -8.41
CA ASP A 486 -27.99 -16.04 -8.35
C ASP A 486 -28.49 -16.53 -9.71
N HIS A 487 -27.94 -16.03 -10.82
CA HIS A 487 -28.18 -16.54 -12.17
C HIS A 487 -27.28 -17.72 -12.56
N GLY A 488 -26.43 -18.21 -11.64
CA GLY A 488 -25.53 -19.35 -11.88
C GLY A 488 -24.31 -19.00 -12.74
N TRP A 489 -23.88 -17.74 -12.78
CA TRP A 489 -22.75 -17.31 -13.62
C TRP A 489 -21.37 -17.66 -13.06
N PHE A 490 -21.30 -18.44 -11.99
CA PHE A 490 -20.05 -18.78 -11.30
C PHE A 490 -20.05 -20.26 -10.97
N LYS A 491 -18.83 -20.81 -10.92
CA LYS A 491 -18.62 -22.21 -10.56
C LYS A 491 -18.98 -22.50 -9.09
N ASN A 492 -18.65 -21.56 -8.21
CA ASN A 492 -18.80 -21.67 -6.76
C ASN A 492 -18.86 -20.28 -6.11
N LEU A 493 -19.17 -20.23 -4.82
CA LEU A 493 -19.24 -18.96 -4.06
C LEU A 493 -17.90 -18.21 -4.06
N GLU A 494 -16.78 -18.94 -3.96
CA GLU A 494 -15.43 -18.34 -3.92
C GLU A 494 -15.14 -17.49 -5.16
N ALA A 495 -15.42 -18.02 -6.35
CA ALA A 495 -15.19 -17.32 -7.61
C ALA A 495 -15.99 -16.02 -7.69
N ALA A 496 -17.21 -16.01 -7.14
CA ALA A 496 -18.06 -14.83 -7.10
C ALA A 496 -17.52 -13.77 -6.12
N LEU A 497 -17.17 -14.16 -4.90
CA LEU A 497 -16.60 -13.25 -3.91
C LEU A 497 -15.24 -12.69 -4.36
N HIS A 498 -14.41 -13.53 -4.98
CA HIS A 498 -13.13 -13.11 -5.53
C HIS A 498 -13.32 -12.10 -6.67
N LEU A 499 -14.30 -12.33 -7.57
CA LEU A 499 -14.63 -11.35 -8.59
C LEU A 499 -15.13 -10.03 -7.97
N ALA A 500 -16.01 -10.10 -6.96
CA ALA A 500 -16.49 -8.91 -6.28
C ALA A 500 -15.33 -8.09 -5.71
N ALA A 501 -14.33 -8.75 -5.09
CA ALA A 501 -13.12 -8.09 -4.60
C ALA A 501 -12.23 -7.51 -5.73
N LEU A 502 -12.10 -8.22 -6.85
CA LEU A 502 -11.35 -7.74 -8.03
C LEU A 502 -12.01 -6.55 -8.73
N LEU A 503 -13.31 -6.33 -8.50
CA LEU A 503 -14.06 -5.20 -9.05
C LEU A 503 -14.21 -4.03 -8.06
N ASP A 504 -13.72 -4.12 -6.82
CA ASP A 504 -13.61 -3.01 -5.87
C ASP A 504 -12.28 -3.08 -5.10
N VAL A 505 -11.19 -2.91 -5.85
CA VAL A 505 -9.82 -3.05 -5.38
C VAL A 505 -9.40 -1.83 -4.56
N HIS A 506 -8.79 -2.08 -3.41
CA HIS A 506 -8.22 -1.04 -2.56
C HIS A 506 -7.11 -0.25 -3.28
N SER A 507 -7.08 1.07 -3.13
CA SER A 507 -6.15 2.00 -3.82
C SER A 507 -4.67 1.59 -3.69
N ALA A 508 -4.29 1.02 -2.55
CA ALA A 508 -2.94 0.54 -2.26
C ALA A 508 -2.43 -0.55 -3.22
N LEU A 509 -3.32 -1.29 -3.91
CA LEU A 509 -2.94 -2.34 -4.88
C LEU A 509 -2.73 -1.81 -6.30
N LEU A 510 -3.13 -0.57 -6.59
CA LEU A 510 -3.10 0.00 -7.95
C LEU A 510 -1.71 0.49 -8.35
N THR A 511 -0.93 0.92 -7.37
CA THR A 511 0.48 1.18 -7.57
C THR A 511 1.22 -0.14 -7.49
N PRO A 512 2.01 -0.54 -8.51
CA PRO A 512 3.00 -1.60 -8.28
C PRO A 512 3.82 -1.13 -7.09
N SER A 513 3.91 -1.95 -6.04
CA SER A 513 4.70 -1.61 -4.87
C SER A 513 6.10 -1.21 -5.38
N ILE A 514 6.39 0.08 -5.36
CA ILE A 514 7.75 0.59 -5.46
C ILE A 514 8.34 0.38 -4.07
N ASN A 515 8.39 -0.87 -3.62
CA ASN A 515 9.30 -1.29 -2.59
C ASN A 515 10.26 -2.27 -3.27
N PRO A 516 11.55 -1.95 -3.26
CA PRO A 516 12.60 -2.69 -3.97
C PRO A 516 12.79 -4.12 -3.47
#